data_AF-A0AAU3PSI1-F1
#
_entry.id   AF-A0AAU3PSI1-F1
#
_cell.length_a   1.000
_cell.length_b   1.000
_cell.length_c   1.000
_cell.angle_alpha   90.00
_cell.angle_beta   90.00
_cell.angle_gamma   90.00
#
_symmetry.space_group_name_H-M   'P 1'
#
loop_
_entity.id
_entity.type
_entity.pdbx_description
1 polymer ?
#
loop_
_entity_poly.entity_id
_entity_poly.type
_entity_poly.pdbx_seq_one_letter_code
_entity_poly.pdbx_strand_id
1 'polypeptide(L)'
;MAITDIKAFAHLTASDIETLGDELDTIRRSVELSRGERDARYIRRTIAAQRGLEVAARAVLFGSRNRWAWLAGTAMLSVAKIIENMELGHNISHGQWDWMNDPEIHSGTWEWDQTGPSSQWRRAHNYSHHTYTNVLGKDEDLGFGILRMTRDEQWRPIHLVQPAANLVLAAGFEWGIALHDWDIEKQLSGTPPRELMSAPNREFGRKIARQVSKDFLLYPLLTGPAWKSTLKANATANLVRNLWAYAVIFCGHFPDGAEKFTVEQLEGETSGEWYLRQMLGSANFKAGPAMAFMSGNLCYQIEHHLFPDLPSNRYAEVAVRVRELCDKYDLPYTTGSLGKQYLLAFRTIHKLALPDRFLKRTADDAPETSSERKFAGITLPSLPTERWTENHWRPENHRVMIDPETGRRRGLRSAMAEAKVVLREKAEYEKGVLREAKRSLKEKAEQEKVLLREARATLQEKARNEQATLRRKAVRKRMSLRLRRNR
;
A
#
# COMPACT_ATOMS: atom_id res chain seq x y z
N MET A 1 0.90 13.66 -5.81
CA MET A 1 -0.39 13.41 -5.16
C MET A 1 -0.84 12.03 -5.62
N ALA A 2 -1.99 11.55 -5.17
CA ALA A 2 -2.68 10.43 -5.82
C ALA A 2 -3.14 10.84 -7.23
N ILE A 3 -3.44 9.84 -8.07
CA ILE A 3 -3.84 10.01 -9.47
C ILE A 3 -5.21 10.68 -9.53
N THR A 4 -5.30 11.77 -10.29
CA THR A 4 -6.57 12.47 -10.56
C THR A 4 -7.13 12.20 -11.95
N ASP A 5 -6.27 11.80 -12.90
CA ASP A 5 -6.64 11.43 -14.27
C ASP A 5 -5.88 10.17 -14.70
N ILE A 6 -6.58 9.03 -14.68
CA ILE A 6 -6.01 7.73 -15.02
C ILE A 6 -5.64 7.61 -16.50
N LYS A 7 -6.31 8.33 -17.39
CA LYS A 7 -5.99 8.31 -18.83
C LYS A 7 -4.64 8.96 -19.06
N ALA A 8 -4.45 10.13 -18.45
CA ALA A 8 -3.19 10.86 -18.43
C ALA A 8 -2.07 10.00 -17.83
N PHE A 9 -2.33 9.41 -16.66
CA PHE A 9 -1.35 8.57 -15.98
C PHE A 9 -0.98 7.35 -16.83
N ALA A 10 -1.96 6.64 -17.38
CA ALA A 10 -1.75 5.40 -18.12
C ALA A 10 -1.15 5.59 -19.52
N HIS A 11 -1.16 6.82 -20.05
CA HIS A 11 -0.74 7.14 -21.42
C HIS A 11 -1.57 6.37 -22.46
N LEU A 12 -2.88 6.26 -22.23
CA LEU A 12 -3.82 5.58 -23.13
C LEU A 12 -4.90 6.54 -23.61
N THR A 13 -5.40 6.34 -24.83
CA THR A 13 -6.56 7.08 -25.33
C THR A 13 -7.86 6.51 -24.74
N ALA A 14 -8.95 7.28 -24.81
CA ALA A 14 -10.26 6.80 -24.38
C ALA A 14 -10.68 5.50 -25.11
N SER A 15 -10.43 5.42 -26.43
CA SER A 15 -10.73 4.23 -27.23
C SER A 15 -9.90 3.02 -26.83
N ASP A 16 -8.64 3.22 -26.40
CA ASP A 16 -7.81 2.12 -25.91
C ASP A 16 -8.37 1.53 -24.62
N ILE A 17 -8.83 2.40 -23.72
CA ILE A 17 -9.38 2.02 -22.41
C ILE A 17 -10.74 1.32 -22.57
N GLU A 18 -11.58 1.81 -23.49
CA GLU A 18 -12.82 1.14 -23.87
C GLU A 18 -12.54 -0.27 -24.43
N THR A 19 -11.60 -0.39 -25.38
CA THR A 19 -11.22 -1.69 -25.95
C THR A 19 -10.63 -2.63 -24.90
N LEU A 20 -9.81 -2.11 -23.97
CA LEU A 20 -9.29 -2.88 -22.85
C LEU A 20 -10.44 -3.44 -21.97
N GLY A 21 -11.45 -2.61 -21.70
CA GLY A 21 -12.65 -3.02 -20.97
C GLY A 21 -13.39 -4.17 -21.67
N ASP A 22 -13.62 -4.06 -22.98
CA ASP A 22 -14.28 -5.11 -23.78
C ASP A 22 -13.50 -6.45 -23.78
N GLU A 23 -12.17 -6.38 -23.84
CA GLU A 23 -11.30 -7.56 -23.77
C GLU A 23 -11.31 -8.21 -22.39
N LEU A 24 -11.35 -7.42 -21.32
CA LEU A 24 -11.52 -7.90 -19.95
C LEU A 24 -12.91 -8.53 -19.74
N ASP A 25 -13.98 -7.93 -20.26
CA ASP A 25 -15.31 -8.53 -20.26
C ASP A 25 -15.35 -9.85 -21.03
N THR A 26 -14.57 -9.95 -22.10
CA THR A 26 -14.41 -11.21 -22.85
C THR A 26 -13.69 -12.28 -22.03
N ILE A 27 -12.71 -11.91 -21.20
CA ILE A 27 -12.12 -12.83 -20.22
C ILE A 27 -13.17 -13.27 -19.20
N ARG A 28 -13.89 -12.33 -18.59
CA ARG A 28 -14.97 -12.61 -17.62
C ARG A 28 -16.00 -13.59 -18.18
N ARG A 29 -16.62 -13.25 -19.31
CA ARG A 29 -17.65 -14.07 -19.97
C ARG A 29 -17.17 -15.48 -20.26
N SER A 30 -15.91 -15.64 -20.68
CA SER A 30 -15.37 -16.98 -20.95
C SER A 30 -15.28 -17.86 -19.71
N VAL A 31 -15.01 -17.28 -18.54
CA VAL A 31 -15.02 -18.00 -17.26
C VAL A 31 -16.46 -18.30 -16.84
N GLU A 32 -17.36 -17.33 -16.96
CA GLU A 32 -18.78 -17.52 -16.63
C GLU A 32 -19.47 -18.60 -17.48
N LEU A 33 -19.08 -18.73 -18.75
CA LEU A 33 -19.61 -19.76 -19.66
C LEU A 33 -18.97 -21.13 -19.45
N SER A 34 -17.73 -21.19 -18.96
CA SER A 34 -17.00 -22.45 -18.76
C SER A 34 -17.06 -23.01 -17.33
N ARG A 35 -17.43 -22.18 -16.35
CA ARG A 35 -17.56 -22.62 -14.95
C ARG A 35 -18.66 -23.68 -14.82
N GLY A 36 -18.40 -24.67 -13.97
CA GLY A 36 -19.35 -25.76 -13.78
C GLY A 36 -18.85 -26.80 -12.78
N GLU A 37 -19.11 -28.08 -13.07
CA GLU A 37 -18.91 -29.16 -12.10
C GLU A 37 -17.43 -29.32 -11.65
N ARG A 38 -16.45 -28.92 -12.48
CA ARG A 38 -15.03 -28.89 -12.05
C ARG A 38 -14.84 -27.95 -10.86
N ASP A 39 -15.44 -26.78 -10.90
CA ASP A 39 -15.32 -25.72 -9.90
C ASP A 39 -16.19 -26.05 -8.68
N ALA A 40 -17.40 -26.58 -8.90
CA ALA A 40 -18.25 -27.05 -7.81
C ALA A 40 -17.58 -28.17 -6.99
N ARG A 41 -16.90 -29.12 -7.65
CA ARG A 41 -16.11 -30.15 -6.94
C ARG A 41 -14.92 -29.56 -6.18
N TYR A 42 -14.30 -28.52 -6.72
CA TYR A 42 -13.20 -27.84 -6.04
C TYR A 42 -13.67 -27.28 -4.70
N ILE A 43 -14.71 -26.43 -4.69
CA ILE A 43 -15.17 -25.79 -3.46
C ILE A 43 -15.70 -26.81 -2.44
N ARG A 44 -16.46 -27.82 -2.87
CA ARG A 44 -16.95 -28.89 -1.98
C ARG A 44 -15.82 -29.70 -1.35
N ARG A 45 -14.75 -30.00 -2.10
CA ARG A 45 -13.56 -30.68 -1.56
C ARG A 45 -12.79 -29.80 -0.61
N THR A 46 -12.66 -28.51 -0.90
CA THR A 46 -12.02 -27.53 0.00
C THR A 46 -12.76 -27.47 1.33
N ILE A 47 -14.10 -27.37 1.31
CA ILE A 47 -14.94 -27.38 2.52
C ILE A 47 -14.76 -28.69 3.31
N ALA A 48 -14.81 -29.84 2.64
CA ALA A 48 -14.63 -31.13 3.30
C ALA A 48 -13.23 -31.27 3.94
N ALA A 49 -12.19 -30.83 3.23
CA ALA A 49 -10.82 -30.85 3.72
C ALA A 49 -10.62 -29.91 4.92
N GLN A 50 -11.14 -28.69 4.85
CA GLN A 50 -11.09 -27.71 5.95
C GLN A 50 -11.80 -28.25 7.19
N ARG A 51 -13.05 -28.72 7.05
CA ARG A 51 -13.86 -29.25 8.18
C ARG A 51 -13.20 -30.49 8.78
N GLY A 52 -12.70 -31.40 7.94
CA GLY A 52 -11.97 -32.58 8.39
C GLY A 52 -10.70 -32.22 9.16
N LEU A 53 -9.94 -31.23 8.67
CA LEU A 53 -8.73 -30.74 9.33
C LEU A 53 -9.04 -30.09 10.67
N GLU A 54 -10.11 -29.28 10.77
CA GLU A 54 -10.54 -28.68 12.02
C GLU A 54 -10.93 -29.77 13.04
N VAL A 55 -11.79 -30.71 12.67
CA VAL A 55 -12.22 -31.80 13.57
C VAL A 55 -11.01 -32.61 14.06
N ALA A 56 -10.11 -32.99 13.15
CA ALA A 56 -8.91 -33.73 13.50
C ALA A 56 -7.99 -32.91 14.43
N ALA A 57 -7.83 -31.61 14.18
CA ALA A 57 -7.07 -30.72 15.06
C ALA A 57 -7.66 -30.67 16.47
N ARG A 58 -8.99 -30.50 16.59
CA ARG A 58 -9.70 -30.50 17.88
C ARG A 58 -9.52 -31.83 18.61
N ALA A 59 -9.62 -32.95 17.91
CA ALA A 59 -9.41 -34.29 18.49
C ALA A 59 -7.98 -34.47 19.03
N VAL A 60 -6.97 -34.06 18.25
CA VAL A 60 -5.56 -34.10 18.69
C VAL A 60 -5.35 -33.23 19.94
N LEU A 61 -6.05 -32.10 20.06
CA LEU A 61 -5.92 -31.19 21.20
C LEU A 61 -6.44 -31.77 22.54
N PHE A 62 -7.22 -32.85 22.55
CA PHE A 62 -7.51 -33.59 23.80
C PHE A 62 -6.22 -34.14 24.44
N GLY A 63 -5.22 -34.48 23.63
CA GLY A 63 -3.90 -34.94 24.06
C GLY A 63 -2.89 -33.81 24.29
N SER A 64 -3.29 -32.53 24.23
CA SER A 64 -2.40 -31.36 24.16
C SER A 64 -1.55 -31.06 25.40
N ARG A 65 -1.65 -31.88 26.46
CA ARG A 65 -0.66 -31.86 27.56
C ARG A 65 0.69 -32.41 27.09
N ASN A 66 0.69 -33.24 26.05
CA ASN A 66 1.90 -33.62 25.33
C ASN A 66 2.28 -32.52 24.33
N ARG A 67 3.55 -32.08 24.34
CA ARG A 67 4.06 -31.00 23.48
C ARG A 67 3.87 -31.26 21.98
N TRP A 68 3.99 -32.51 21.53
CA TRP A 68 3.87 -32.86 20.11
C TRP A 68 2.41 -32.88 19.67
N ALA A 69 1.50 -33.36 20.52
CA ALA A 69 0.07 -33.26 20.27
C ALA A 69 -0.38 -31.79 20.25
N TRP A 70 0.14 -30.95 21.15
CA TRP A 70 -0.13 -29.51 21.11
C TRP A 70 0.37 -28.90 19.79
N LEU A 71 1.64 -29.12 19.42
CA LEU A 71 2.21 -28.57 18.19
C LEU A 71 1.44 -29.03 16.93
N ALA A 72 1.16 -30.33 16.82
CA ALA A 72 0.42 -30.88 15.68
C ALA A 72 -1.02 -30.35 15.63
N GLY A 73 -1.75 -30.40 16.74
CA GLY A 73 -3.12 -29.92 16.84
C GLY A 73 -3.23 -28.41 16.56
N THR A 74 -2.33 -27.60 17.10
CA THR A 74 -2.28 -26.15 16.84
C THR A 74 -1.92 -25.86 15.39
N ALA A 75 -0.97 -26.57 14.79
CA ALA A 75 -0.61 -26.38 13.39
C ALA A 75 -1.77 -26.73 12.46
N MET A 76 -2.41 -27.88 12.66
CA MET A 76 -3.61 -28.29 11.91
C MET A 76 -4.74 -27.28 12.06
N LEU A 77 -5.00 -26.80 13.29
CA LEU A 77 -6.04 -25.81 13.54
C LEU A 77 -5.71 -24.46 12.86
N SER A 78 -4.45 -24.06 12.86
CA SER A 78 -4.00 -22.83 12.20
C SER A 78 -4.25 -22.90 10.70
N VAL A 79 -3.89 -24.03 10.07
CA VAL A 79 -4.15 -24.25 8.63
C VAL A 79 -5.65 -24.30 8.34
N ALA A 80 -6.45 -24.98 9.16
CA ALA A 80 -7.91 -25.03 8.99
C ALA A 80 -8.54 -23.63 9.08
N LYS A 81 -8.08 -22.80 10.03
CA LYS A 81 -8.53 -21.40 10.16
C LYS A 81 -8.08 -20.53 9.00
N ILE A 82 -6.89 -20.73 8.45
CA ILE A 82 -6.41 -20.01 7.26
C ILE A 82 -7.27 -20.35 6.03
N ILE A 83 -7.52 -21.65 5.78
CA ILE A 83 -8.35 -22.09 4.65
C ILE A 83 -9.77 -21.55 4.80
N GLU A 84 -10.34 -21.63 6.00
CA GLU A 84 -11.68 -21.09 6.26
C GLU A 84 -11.75 -19.58 6.08
N ASN A 85 -10.70 -18.85 6.46
CA ASN A 85 -10.68 -17.39 6.30
C ASN A 85 -10.48 -16.97 4.85
N MET A 86 -9.44 -17.49 4.19
CA MET A 86 -8.95 -17.01 2.89
C MET A 86 -9.69 -17.67 1.72
N GLU A 87 -9.75 -19.00 1.69
CA GLU A 87 -10.24 -19.73 0.52
C GLU A 87 -11.75 -19.94 0.54
N LEU A 88 -12.35 -20.05 1.74
CA LEU A 88 -13.79 -20.25 1.92
C LEU A 88 -14.50 -18.94 2.25
N GLY A 89 -14.40 -18.45 3.49
CA GLY A 89 -15.16 -17.33 4.00
C GLY A 89 -15.07 -16.07 3.14
N HIS A 90 -13.87 -15.63 2.78
CA HIS A 90 -13.65 -14.48 1.90
C HIS A 90 -14.26 -14.70 0.51
N ASN A 91 -13.87 -15.76 -0.19
CA ASN A 91 -14.29 -16.04 -1.57
C ASN A 91 -15.80 -16.31 -1.69
N ILE A 92 -16.39 -17.08 -0.77
CA ILE A 92 -17.84 -17.31 -0.74
C ILE A 92 -18.58 -16.01 -0.44
N SER A 93 -18.09 -15.17 0.47
CA SER A 93 -18.74 -13.90 0.79
C SER A 93 -18.65 -12.85 -0.33
N HIS A 94 -17.70 -13.01 -1.27
CA HIS A 94 -17.69 -12.24 -2.52
C HIS A 94 -18.70 -12.72 -3.58
N GLY A 95 -19.38 -13.84 -3.35
CA GLY A 95 -20.35 -14.39 -4.30
C GLY A 95 -19.75 -15.26 -5.40
N GLN A 96 -18.48 -15.66 -5.27
CA GLN A 96 -17.77 -16.45 -6.28
C GLN A 96 -18.41 -17.80 -6.62
N TRP A 97 -19.27 -18.30 -5.73
CA TRP A 97 -19.94 -19.60 -5.84
C TRP A 97 -21.46 -19.48 -5.97
N ASP A 98 -22.02 -18.26 -5.96
CA ASP A 98 -23.47 -18.03 -5.93
C ASP A 98 -24.17 -18.57 -7.19
N TRP A 99 -23.43 -18.66 -8.31
CA TRP A 99 -23.89 -19.29 -9.55
C TRP A 99 -24.31 -20.76 -9.39
N MET A 100 -23.84 -21.45 -8.34
CA MET A 100 -24.23 -22.82 -8.03
C MET A 100 -25.67 -22.91 -7.50
N ASN A 101 -26.26 -21.80 -7.03
CA ASN A 101 -27.55 -21.76 -6.32
C ASN A 101 -27.63 -22.78 -5.16
N ASP A 102 -26.50 -23.04 -4.50
CA ASP A 102 -26.39 -23.95 -3.37
C ASP A 102 -26.74 -23.18 -2.08
N PRO A 103 -27.72 -23.62 -1.27
CA PRO A 103 -28.17 -22.86 -0.11
C PRO A 103 -27.12 -22.79 1.01
N GLU A 104 -26.16 -23.71 1.06
CA GLU A 104 -25.06 -23.67 2.03
C GLU A 104 -23.88 -22.86 1.47
N ILE A 105 -23.54 -23.03 0.19
CA ILE A 105 -22.38 -22.39 -0.44
C ILE A 105 -22.83 -21.12 -1.18
N HIS A 106 -23.23 -20.10 -0.42
CA HIS A 106 -23.72 -18.83 -0.97
C HIS A 106 -23.30 -17.65 -0.10
N SER A 107 -22.95 -16.51 -0.72
CA SER A 107 -22.54 -15.27 -0.03
C SER A 107 -23.57 -14.76 0.97
N GLY A 108 -24.84 -15.04 0.68
CA GLY A 108 -26.03 -14.73 1.48
C GLY A 108 -26.14 -15.50 2.80
N THR A 109 -25.60 -16.73 2.86
CA THR A 109 -25.87 -17.70 3.94
C THR A 109 -24.61 -18.20 4.63
N TRP A 110 -23.45 -18.15 3.98
CA TRP A 110 -22.19 -18.57 4.57
C TRP A 110 -21.77 -17.65 5.72
N GLU A 111 -21.53 -18.24 6.89
CA GLU A 111 -21.04 -17.54 8.07
C GLU A 111 -19.65 -18.02 8.44
N TRP A 112 -18.65 -17.25 8.02
CA TRP A 112 -17.23 -17.57 8.18
C TRP A 112 -16.75 -17.63 9.65
N ASP A 113 -15.63 -18.31 9.88
CA ASP A 113 -14.96 -18.37 11.18
C ASP A 113 -14.11 -17.13 11.51
N GLN A 114 -14.76 -15.96 11.59
CA GLN A 114 -14.16 -14.69 12.05
C GLN A 114 -15.07 -13.94 13.03
N THR A 115 -14.53 -12.92 13.71
CA THR A 115 -15.22 -12.11 14.72
C THR A 115 -16.29 -11.18 14.16
N GLY A 116 -16.15 -10.71 12.92
CA GLY A 116 -17.14 -9.90 12.20
C GLY A 116 -18.23 -10.76 11.54
N PRO A 117 -19.51 -10.34 11.50
CA PRO A 117 -20.54 -11.02 10.70
C PRO A 117 -20.20 -10.97 9.21
N SER A 118 -20.35 -12.08 8.48
CA SER A 118 -20.08 -12.08 7.03
C SER A 118 -21.01 -11.14 6.28
N SER A 119 -22.23 -10.92 6.79
CA SER A 119 -23.19 -9.99 6.22
C SER A 119 -22.70 -8.53 6.26
N GLN A 120 -22.05 -8.12 7.36
CA GLN A 120 -21.51 -6.77 7.52
C GLN A 120 -20.28 -6.58 6.63
N TRP A 121 -19.38 -7.55 6.61
CA TRP A 121 -18.24 -7.55 5.70
C TRP A 121 -18.69 -7.46 4.23
N ARG A 122 -19.71 -8.23 3.83
CA ARG A 122 -20.24 -8.19 2.46
C ARG A 122 -20.77 -6.80 2.08
N ARG A 123 -21.43 -6.10 3.00
CA ARG A 123 -21.97 -4.76 2.74
C ARG A 123 -20.90 -3.67 2.80
N ALA A 124 -19.97 -3.79 3.74
CA ALA A 124 -18.87 -2.84 3.90
C ALA A 124 -17.83 -3.03 2.82
N HIS A 125 -17.14 -4.17 2.79
CA HIS A 125 -15.98 -4.41 1.93
C HIS A 125 -16.34 -4.54 0.44
N ASN A 126 -17.37 -5.31 0.05
CA ASN A 126 -17.71 -5.42 -1.38
C ASN A 126 -18.17 -4.07 -1.96
N TYR A 127 -18.74 -3.19 -1.14
CA TYR A 127 -19.11 -1.86 -1.59
C TYR A 127 -17.94 -0.87 -1.47
N SER A 128 -17.45 -0.56 -0.27
CA SER A 128 -16.48 0.50 -0.06
C SER A 128 -15.12 0.19 -0.70
N HIS A 129 -14.65 -1.05 -0.56
CA HIS A 129 -13.34 -1.44 -1.07
C HIS A 129 -13.41 -1.78 -2.56
N HIS A 130 -14.17 -2.81 -2.96
CA HIS A 130 -14.16 -3.25 -4.36
C HIS A 130 -14.74 -2.25 -5.37
N THR A 131 -15.63 -1.35 -4.94
CA THR A 131 -16.09 -0.26 -5.82
C THR A 131 -15.02 0.82 -5.95
N TYR A 132 -14.39 1.22 -4.83
CA TYR A 132 -13.53 2.40 -4.74
C TYR A 132 -12.06 2.08 -4.44
N THR A 133 -11.57 0.89 -4.81
CA THR A 133 -10.22 0.40 -4.49
C THR A 133 -9.15 1.47 -4.60
N ASN A 134 -8.43 1.70 -3.49
CA ASN A 134 -7.37 2.68 -3.31
C ASN A 134 -7.75 4.14 -3.63
N VAL A 135 -9.05 4.49 -3.62
CA VAL A 135 -9.50 5.88 -3.73
C VAL A 135 -9.50 6.54 -2.35
N LEU A 136 -8.66 7.56 -2.19
CA LEU A 136 -8.50 8.29 -0.95
C LEU A 136 -9.82 8.92 -0.49
N GLY A 137 -10.22 8.64 0.75
CA GLY A 137 -11.45 9.16 1.34
C GLY A 137 -12.72 8.43 0.91
N LYS A 138 -12.60 7.35 0.14
CA LYS A 138 -13.71 6.45 -0.23
C LYS A 138 -13.43 4.99 0.14
N ASP A 139 -12.21 4.53 -0.12
CA ASP A 139 -11.74 3.22 0.33
C ASP A 139 -11.24 3.30 1.77
N GLU A 140 -12.05 2.82 2.70
CA GLU A 140 -11.68 2.83 4.12
C GLU A 140 -10.63 1.75 4.45
N ASP A 141 -10.46 0.74 3.58
CA ASP A 141 -9.39 -0.27 3.72
C ASP A 141 -8.01 0.34 3.41
N LEU A 142 -7.93 1.55 2.83
CA LEU A 142 -6.70 2.31 2.67
C LEU A 142 -6.15 2.71 4.06
N GLY A 143 -5.31 1.85 4.61
CA GLY A 143 -4.72 2.04 5.94
C GLY A 143 -5.62 1.66 7.12
N PHE A 144 -6.83 1.11 6.87
CA PHE A 144 -7.77 0.63 7.88
C PHE A 144 -8.10 1.68 8.96
N GLY A 145 -8.11 2.97 8.57
CA GLY A 145 -8.32 4.12 9.47
C GLY A 145 -7.23 4.37 10.54
N ILE A 146 -6.23 3.49 10.66
CA ILE A 146 -5.20 3.54 11.71
C ILE A 146 -3.83 3.90 11.13
N LEU A 147 -3.54 3.44 9.90
CA LEU A 147 -2.26 3.62 9.24
C LEU A 147 -2.39 4.68 8.14
N ARG A 148 -1.39 5.54 8.07
CA ARG A 148 -1.19 6.47 6.95
C ARG A 148 -0.44 5.74 5.85
N MET A 149 -1.12 5.42 4.74
CA MET A 149 -0.56 4.61 3.66
C MET A 149 -0.20 5.41 2.41
N THR A 150 -0.64 6.67 2.34
CA THR A 150 -0.25 7.63 1.30
C THR A 150 0.18 8.97 1.91
N ARG A 151 0.99 9.73 1.17
CA ARG A 151 1.38 11.10 1.55
C ARG A 151 0.27 12.12 1.37
N ASP A 152 -0.75 11.78 0.60
CA ASP A 152 -1.94 12.62 0.38
C ASP A 152 -2.81 12.75 1.63
N GLU A 153 -2.69 11.78 2.54
CA GLU A 153 -3.22 11.94 3.89
C GLU A 153 -2.32 12.88 4.69
N GLN A 154 -2.91 13.86 5.37
CA GLN A 154 -2.18 14.78 6.22
C GLN A 154 -1.48 14.05 7.37
N TRP A 155 -0.18 14.31 7.55
CA TRP A 155 0.54 13.78 8.70
C TRP A 155 0.01 14.36 10.02
N ARG A 156 -0.18 13.50 11.02
CA ARG A 156 -0.59 13.85 12.39
C ARG A 156 0.40 13.22 13.39
N PRO A 157 0.66 13.83 14.56
CA PRO A 157 1.60 13.28 15.56
C PRO A 157 1.34 11.84 15.98
N ILE A 158 0.08 11.39 15.95
CA ILE A 158 -0.29 9.99 16.23
C ILE A 158 0.36 8.99 15.27
N HIS A 159 0.73 9.40 14.06
CA HIS A 159 1.40 8.51 13.11
C HIS A 159 2.80 8.07 13.56
N LEU A 160 3.41 8.72 14.57
CA LEU A 160 4.66 8.24 15.16
C LEU A 160 4.52 6.84 15.78
N VAL A 161 3.33 6.47 16.26
CA VAL A 161 3.08 5.14 16.83
C VAL A 161 2.68 4.11 15.78
N GLN A 162 2.57 4.50 14.50
CA GLN A 162 2.10 3.64 13.41
C GLN A 162 2.89 2.32 13.30
N PRO A 163 4.23 2.26 13.44
CA PRO A 163 4.95 0.99 13.44
C PRO A 163 4.46 0.01 14.51
N ALA A 164 4.16 0.50 15.72
CA ALA A 164 3.63 -0.31 16.80
C ALA A 164 2.15 -0.64 16.60
N ALA A 165 1.35 0.34 16.15
CA ALA A 165 -0.06 0.13 15.82
C ALA A 165 -0.23 -0.92 14.73
N ASN A 166 0.67 -0.96 13.75
CA ASN A 166 0.71 -1.96 12.70
C ASN A 166 0.94 -3.38 13.23
N LEU A 167 1.78 -3.56 14.25
CA LEU A 167 1.96 -4.88 14.88
C LEU A 167 0.71 -5.32 15.64
N VAL A 168 0.03 -4.39 16.31
CA VAL A 168 -1.25 -4.65 16.98
C VAL A 168 -2.33 -5.03 15.96
N LEU A 169 -2.42 -4.28 14.86
CA LEU A 169 -3.32 -4.58 13.75
C LEU A 169 -3.02 -5.95 13.16
N ALA A 170 -1.75 -6.29 12.89
CA ALA A 170 -1.37 -7.59 12.36
C ALA A 170 -1.74 -8.75 13.30
N ALA A 171 -1.53 -8.58 14.62
CA ALA A 171 -1.87 -9.61 15.61
C ALA A 171 -3.39 -9.75 15.83
N GLY A 172 -4.14 -8.66 15.69
CA GLY A 172 -5.59 -8.57 15.88
C GLY A 172 -6.38 -8.38 14.60
N PHE A 173 -5.87 -8.82 13.45
CA PHE A 173 -6.36 -8.41 12.14
C PHE A 173 -7.85 -8.67 11.92
N GLU A 174 -8.37 -9.84 12.33
CA GLU A 174 -9.81 -10.13 12.29
C GLU A 174 -10.65 -9.10 13.07
N TRP A 175 -10.15 -8.59 14.20
CA TRP A 175 -10.84 -7.61 15.02
C TRP A 175 -10.79 -6.23 14.40
N GLY A 176 -9.69 -5.91 13.72
CA GLY A 176 -9.57 -4.72 12.89
C GLY A 176 -10.66 -4.69 11.82
N ILE A 177 -10.75 -5.77 11.01
CA ILE A 177 -11.80 -5.94 9.99
C ILE A 177 -13.19 -5.86 10.63
N ALA A 178 -13.43 -6.62 11.69
CA ALA A 178 -14.75 -6.69 12.33
C ALA A 178 -15.24 -5.32 12.85
N LEU A 179 -14.36 -4.54 13.49
CA LEU A 179 -14.71 -3.20 14.00
C LEU A 179 -14.88 -2.19 12.87
N HIS A 180 -14.06 -2.30 11.83
CA HIS A 180 -14.12 -1.47 10.63
C HIS A 180 -15.44 -1.67 9.87
N ASP A 181 -15.80 -2.92 9.57
CA ASP A 181 -17.05 -3.27 8.89
C ASP A 181 -18.28 -2.85 9.70
N TRP A 182 -18.20 -3.00 11.03
CA TRP A 182 -19.27 -2.58 11.93
C TRP A 182 -19.49 -1.06 11.91
N ASP A 183 -18.41 -0.26 11.85
CA ASP A 183 -18.52 1.19 11.76
C ASP A 183 -19.13 1.62 10.41
N ILE A 184 -18.63 1.06 9.30
CA ILE A 184 -19.17 1.30 7.96
C ILE A 184 -20.65 0.92 7.89
N GLU A 185 -21.02 -0.25 8.41
CA GLU A 185 -22.41 -0.70 8.43
C GLU A 185 -23.32 0.32 9.12
N LYS A 186 -22.89 0.89 10.25
CA LYS A 186 -23.66 1.92 10.96
C LYS A 186 -23.76 3.20 10.16
N GLN A 187 -22.70 3.58 9.44
CA GLN A 187 -22.72 4.74 8.56
C GLN A 187 -23.71 4.52 7.40
N LEU A 188 -23.63 3.37 6.72
CA LEU A 188 -24.52 3.01 5.61
C LEU A 188 -25.98 2.90 6.04
N SER A 189 -26.25 2.38 7.24
CA SER A 189 -27.61 2.27 7.79
C SER A 189 -28.12 3.55 8.46
N GLY A 190 -27.33 4.64 8.48
CA GLY A 190 -27.68 5.88 9.15
C GLY A 190 -27.88 5.74 10.66
N THR A 191 -27.31 4.70 11.27
CA THR A 191 -27.49 4.38 12.69
C THR A 191 -26.61 5.29 13.56
N PRO A 192 -27.18 6.09 14.48
CA PRO A 192 -26.40 6.98 15.34
C PRO A 192 -25.34 6.22 16.16
N PRO A 193 -24.12 6.79 16.34
CA PRO A 193 -23.06 6.14 17.10
C PRO A 193 -23.46 5.71 18.52
N ARG A 194 -24.28 6.53 19.19
CA ARG A 194 -24.74 6.33 20.58
C ARG A 194 -25.89 5.32 20.72
N GLU A 195 -26.48 4.85 19.63
CA GLU A 195 -27.55 3.86 19.70
C GLU A 195 -26.98 2.47 19.98
N LEU A 196 -27.07 2.04 21.24
CA LEU A 196 -26.40 0.82 21.70
C LEU A 196 -27.11 -0.48 21.24
N MET A 197 -28.44 -0.46 21.10
CA MET A 197 -29.25 -1.66 20.81
C MET A 197 -29.71 -1.78 19.35
N SER A 198 -29.03 -1.07 18.44
CA SER A 198 -29.31 -1.11 17.01
C SER A 198 -29.11 -2.51 16.40
N ALA A 199 -29.72 -2.76 15.24
CA ALA A 199 -29.58 -4.05 14.55
C ALA A 199 -28.11 -4.40 14.23
N PRO A 200 -27.27 -3.49 13.68
CA PRO A 200 -25.84 -3.77 13.46
C PRO A 200 -25.08 -4.17 14.74
N ASN A 201 -25.33 -3.48 15.87
CA ASN A 201 -24.67 -3.78 17.14
C ASN A 201 -25.10 -5.16 17.69
N ARG A 202 -26.39 -5.51 17.57
CA ARG A 202 -26.90 -6.81 18.04
C ARG A 202 -26.35 -7.96 17.22
N GLU A 203 -26.26 -7.80 15.91
CA GLU A 203 -25.65 -8.79 15.01
C GLU A 203 -24.16 -8.98 15.34
N PHE A 204 -23.42 -7.87 15.43
CA PHE A 204 -22.00 -7.85 15.78
C PHE A 204 -21.73 -8.49 17.14
N GLY A 205 -22.48 -8.08 18.18
CA GLY A 205 -22.37 -8.62 19.53
C GLY A 205 -22.70 -10.11 19.59
N ARG A 206 -23.71 -10.59 18.85
CA ARG A 206 -24.04 -12.02 18.76
C ARG A 206 -22.90 -12.81 18.10
N LYS A 207 -22.30 -12.27 17.05
CA LYS A 207 -21.16 -12.90 16.37
C LYS A 207 -19.95 -13.01 17.29
N ILE A 208 -19.57 -11.90 17.95
CA ILE A 208 -18.49 -11.89 18.94
C ILE A 208 -18.76 -12.91 20.04
N ALA A 209 -19.94 -12.88 20.64
CA ALA A 209 -20.29 -13.80 21.72
C ALA A 209 -20.17 -15.26 21.28
N ARG A 210 -20.64 -15.60 20.07
CA ARG A 210 -20.53 -16.94 19.50
C ARG A 210 -19.07 -17.35 19.31
N GLN A 211 -18.25 -16.51 18.69
CA GLN A 211 -16.86 -16.86 18.39
C GLN A 211 -15.99 -16.94 19.63
N VAL A 212 -16.08 -15.94 20.52
CA VAL A 212 -15.31 -15.92 21.76
C VAL A 212 -15.71 -17.08 22.67
N SER A 213 -17.02 -17.36 22.81
CA SER A 213 -17.47 -18.50 23.60
C SER A 213 -17.04 -19.83 22.97
N LYS A 214 -17.07 -19.97 21.65
CA LYS A 214 -16.61 -21.18 20.96
C LYS A 214 -15.12 -21.44 21.21
N ASP A 215 -14.27 -20.47 20.88
CA ASP A 215 -12.81 -20.67 20.88
C ASP A 215 -12.17 -20.55 22.28
N PHE A 216 -12.74 -19.76 23.20
CA PHE A 216 -12.10 -19.49 24.49
C PHE A 216 -12.86 -20.05 25.70
N LEU A 217 -14.06 -20.59 25.51
CA LEU A 217 -14.82 -21.25 26.57
C LEU A 217 -15.13 -22.71 26.23
N LEU A 218 -15.91 -22.97 25.18
CA LEU A 218 -16.42 -24.30 24.83
C LEU A 218 -15.29 -25.30 24.57
N TYR A 219 -14.43 -25.04 23.57
CA TYR A 219 -13.36 -26.00 23.23
C TYR A 219 -12.36 -26.23 24.37
N PRO A 220 -11.88 -25.19 25.09
CA PRO A 220 -11.09 -25.40 26.30
C PRO A 220 -11.78 -26.30 27.33
N LEU A 221 -13.06 -26.04 27.65
CA LEU A 221 -13.81 -26.84 28.62
C LEU A 221 -13.97 -28.30 28.18
N LEU A 222 -14.24 -28.55 26.89
CA LEU A 222 -14.37 -29.90 26.33
C LEU A 222 -13.11 -30.75 26.52
N THR A 223 -11.93 -30.12 26.54
CA THR A 223 -10.65 -30.82 26.75
C THR A 223 -10.31 -31.07 28.22
N GLY A 224 -11.20 -30.72 29.16
CA GLY A 224 -11.10 -31.05 30.58
C GLY A 224 -9.76 -30.62 31.20
N PRO A 225 -8.94 -31.54 31.73
CA PRO A 225 -7.65 -31.19 32.34
C PRO A 225 -6.65 -30.47 31.42
N ALA A 226 -6.85 -30.51 30.09
CA ALA A 226 -6.01 -29.84 29.12
C ALA A 226 -6.48 -28.41 28.75
N TRP A 227 -7.53 -27.89 29.40
CA TRP A 227 -8.19 -26.62 29.00
C TRP A 227 -7.22 -25.44 28.81
N LYS A 228 -6.22 -25.26 29.69
CA LYS A 228 -5.22 -24.17 29.54
C LYS A 228 -4.37 -24.34 28.29
N SER A 229 -4.06 -25.58 27.94
CA SER A 229 -3.26 -25.93 26.76
C SER A 229 -4.06 -25.67 25.48
N THR A 230 -5.33 -26.09 25.45
CA THR A 230 -6.27 -25.83 24.36
C THR A 230 -6.57 -24.35 24.19
N LEU A 231 -6.76 -23.61 25.29
CA LEU A 231 -6.93 -22.15 25.25
C LEU A 231 -5.75 -21.47 24.54
N LYS A 232 -4.51 -21.87 24.90
CA LYS A 232 -3.29 -21.38 24.24
C LYS A 232 -3.25 -21.79 22.77
N ALA A 233 -3.60 -23.04 22.44
CA ALA A 233 -3.63 -23.52 21.05
C ALA A 233 -4.59 -22.67 20.20
N ASN A 234 -5.78 -22.36 20.73
CA ASN A 234 -6.79 -21.56 20.04
C ASN A 234 -6.32 -20.10 19.86
N ALA A 235 -5.73 -19.51 20.90
CA ALA A 235 -5.12 -18.18 20.80
C ALA A 235 -4.00 -18.14 19.75
N THR A 236 -3.11 -19.15 19.75
CA THR A 236 -2.03 -19.26 18.76
C THR A 236 -2.56 -19.45 17.35
N ALA A 237 -3.56 -20.30 17.14
CA ALA A 237 -4.12 -20.52 15.80
C ALA A 237 -4.81 -19.26 15.25
N ASN A 238 -5.55 -18.52 16.10
CA ASN A 238 -6.14 -17.24 15.71
C ASN A 238 -5.05 -16.18 15.39
N LEU A 239 -3.96 -16.14 16.16
CA LEU A 239 -2.81 -15.27 15.89
C LEU A 239 -2.13 -15.61 14.56
N VAL A 240 -1.86 -16.89 14.29
CA VAL A 240 -1.24 -17.34 13.04
C VAL A 240 -2.11 -16.97 11.84
N ARG A 241 -3.42 -17.22 11.91
CA ARG A 241 -4.37 -16.79 10.87
C ARG A 241 -4.38 -15.27 10.70
N ASN A 242 -4.35 -14.49 11.78
CA ASN A 242 -4.33 -13.02 11.70
C ASN A 242 -3.07 -12.52 10.99
N LEU A 243 -1.89 -12.99 11.39
CA LEU A 243 -0.63 -12.61 10.77
C LEU A 243 -0.56 -13.00 9.29
N TRP A 244 -1.10 -14.17 8.95
CA TRP A 244 -1.18 -14.65 7.57
C TRP A 244 -2.11 -13.80 6.71
N ALA A 245 -3.35 -13.60 7.17
CA ALA A 245 -4.35 -12.78 6.50
C ALA A 245 -3.86 -11.35 6.26
N TYR A 246 -3.31 -10.74 7.32
CA TYR A 246 -2.69 -9.42 7.27
C TYR A 246 -1.58 -9.37 6.22
N ALA A 247 -0.65 -10.33 6.21
CA ALA A 247 0.47 -10.33 5.28
C ALA A 247 -0.01 -10.46 3.82
N VAL A 248 -0.98 -11.33 3.55
CA VAL A 248 -1.55 -11.53 2.21
C VAL A 248 -2.24 -10.26 1.72
N ILE A 249 -3.16 -9.71 2.51
CA ILE A 249 -3.97 -8.54 2.12
C ILE A 249 -3.10 -7.29 1.95
N PHE A 250 -2.15 -7.04 2.86
CA PHE A 250 -1.25 -5.88 2.74
C PHE A 250 -0.37 -5.94 1.49
N CYS A 251 0.05 -7.13 1.06
CA CYS A 251 0.81 -7.31 -0.17
C CYS A 251 -0.02 -7.03 -1.43
N GLY A 252 -1.34 -7.06 -1.33
CA GLY A 252 -2.27 -6.79 -2.41
C GLY A 252 -2.44 -5.31 -2.74
N HIS A 253 -2.36 -4.43 -1.74
CA HIS A 253 -2.85 -3.04 -1.86
C HIS A 253 -1.81 -1.94 -1.68
N PHE A 254 -0.75 -2.23 -0.93
CA PHE A 254 0.18 -1.20 -0.46
C PHE A 254 1.61 -1.22 -1.00
N PRO A 255 2.11 -2.27 -1.68
CA PRO A 255 3.44 -2.20 -2.26
C PRO A 255 3.58 -1.11 -3.32
N ASP A 256 4.82 -0.75 -3.64
CA ASP A 256 5.12 0.19 -4.70
C ASP A 256 4.53 -0.30 -6.04
N GLY A 257 3.77 0.55 -6.72
CA GLY A 257 3.07 0.24 -7.97
C GLY A 257 1.63 -0.27 -7.81
N ALA A 258 1.13 -0.43 -6.58
CA ALA A 258 -0.31 -0.41 -6.31
C ALA A 258 -0.71 1.06 -6.11
N GLU A 259 -1.25 1.68 -7.15
CA GLU A 259 -1.48 3.12 -7.20
C GLU A 259 -2.68 3.56 -6.36
N LYS A 260 -2.73 4.86 -6.05
CA LYS A 260 -3.79 5.50 -5.27
C LYS A 260 -4.46 6.57 -6.12
N PHE A 261 -5.74 6.76 -5.90
CA PHE A 261 -6.59 7.62 -6.70
C PHE A 261 -7.28 8.64 -5.81
N THR A 262 -7.62 9.80 -6.38
CA THR A 262 -8.44 10.78 -5.68
C THR A 262 -9.92 10.62 -6.04
N VAL A 263 -10.80 11.33 -5.36
CA VAL A 263 -12.24 11.30 -5.67
C VAL A 263 -12.55 11.93 -7.02
N GLU A 264 -11.73 12.85 -7.49
CA GLU A 264 -11.86 13.50 -8.80
C GLU A 264 -11.74 12.48 -9.94
N GLN A 265 -10.94 11.42 -9.78
CA GLN A 265 -10.86 10.34 -10.75
C GLN A 265 -12.20 9.61 -10.96
N LEU A 266 -13.11 9.66 -10.00
CA LEU A 266 -14.42 8.99 -10.11
C LEU A 266 -15.43 9.79 -10.95
N GLU A 267 -15.15 11.07 -11.23
CA GLU A 267 -16.08 11.94 -11.96
C GLU A 267 -16.20 11.51 -13.42
N GLY A 268 -17.34 10.90 -13.78
CA GLY A 268 -17.58 10.41 -15.13
C GLY A 268 -16.80 9.14 -15.48
N GLU A 269 -16.32 8.38 -14.48
CA GLU A 269 -15.60 7.12 -14.68
C GLU A 269 -16.41 6.13 -15.54
N THR A 270 -15.82 5.71 -16.64
CA THR A 270 -16.33 4.64 -17.52
C THR A 270 -15.99 3.26 -16.96
N SER A 271 -16.64 2.20 -17.45
CA SER A 271 -16.33 0.82 -17.07
C SER A 271 -14.87 0.43 -17.38
N GLY A 272 -14.34 0.87 -18.52
CA GLY A 272 -12.93 0.65 -18.89
C GLY A 272 -11.96 1.37 -17.94
N GLU A 273 -12.27 2.60 -17.53
CA GLU A 273 -11.47 3.34 -16.54
C GLU A 273 -11.54 2.67 -15.15
N TRP A 274 -12.71 2.17 -14.75
CA TRP A 274 -12.85 1.37 -13.54
C TRP A 274 -11.95 0.14 -13.58
N TYR A 275 -11.98 -0.66 -14.65
CA TYR A 275 -11.09 -1.82 -14.81
C TYR A 275 -9.61 -1.44 -14.74
N LEU A 276 -9.22 -0.36 -15.41
CA LEU A 276 -7.85 0.15 -15.39
C LEU A 276 -7.44 0.56 -13.98
N ARG A 277 -8.33 1.20 -13.22
CA ARG A 277 -8.10 1.58 -11.81
C ARG A 277 -7.92 0.36 -10.92
N GLN A 278 -8.78 -0.65 -11.05
CA GLN A 278 -8.65 -1.90 -10.29
C GLN A 278 -7.30 -2.59 -10.53
N MET A 279 -6.87 -2.62 -11.79
CA MET A 279 -5.60 -3.23 -12.19
C MET A 279 -4.39 -2.45 -11.69
N LEU A 280 -4.37 -1.12 -11.81
CA LEU A 280 -3.27 -0.28 -11.37
C LEU A 280 -3.25 -0.10 -9.85
N GLY A 281 -4.40 -0.19 -9.18
CA GLY A 281 -4.54 -0.08 -7.73
C GLY A 281 -4.16 -1.34 -6.95
N SER A 282 -3.90 -2.45 -7.63
CA SER A 282 -3.66 -3.75 -7.00
C SER A 282 -2.31 -4.34 -7.39
N ALA A 283 -1.75 -5.19 -6.52
CA ALA A 283 -0.47 -5.83 -6.70
C ALA A 283 -0.52 -7.33 -6.39
N ASN A 284 0.08 -8.12 -7.27
CA ASN A 284 0.17 -9.57 -7.12
C ASN A 284 1.44 -9.98 -6.38
N PHE A 285 1.46 -11.22 -5.90
CA PHE A 285 2.70 -11.88 -5.52
C PHE A 285 2.84 -13.26 -6.16
N LYS A 286 4.07 -13.65 -6.47
CA LYS A 286 4.38 -14.94 -7.06
C LYS A 286 4.12 -16.05 -6.05
N ALA A 287 3.30 -17.00 -6.44
CA ALA A 287 2.93 -18.17 -5.65
C ALA A 287 2.96 -19.44 -6.52
N GLY A 288 3.33 -20.57 -5.92
CA GLY A 288 3.00 -21.88 -6.47
C GLY A 288 1.61 -22.34 -5.99
N PRO A 289 1.11 -23.50 -6.45
CA PRO A 289 -0.27 -23.93 -6.17
C PRO A 289 -0.64 -23.97 -4.68
N ALA A 290 0.28 -24.44 -3.83
CA ALA A 290 0.06 -24.50 -2.38
C ALA A 290 -0.07 -23.10 -1.76
N MET A 291 0.80 -22.16 -2.15
CA MET A 291 0.74 -20.79 -1.65
C MET A 291 -0.50 -20.05 -2.17
N ALA A 292 -0.88 -20.28 -3.43
CA ALA A 292 -2.09 -19.73 -4.01
C ALA A 292 -3.32 -20.17 -3.21
N PHE A 293 -3.47 -21.48 -2.97
CA PHE A 293 -4.54 -22.03 -2.15
C PHE A 293 -4.54 -21.47 -0.71
N MET A 294 -3.38 -21.45 -0.05
CA MET A 294 -3.27 -20.94 1.32
C MET A 294 -3.56 -19.43 1.42
N SER A 295 -3.39 -18.68 0.34
CA SER A 295 -3.75 -17.25 0.28
C SER A 295 -5.18 -16.99 -0.19
N GLY A 296 -6.02 -18.01 -0.42
CA GLY A 296 -7.36 -17.77 -0.97
C GLY A 296 -7.36 -17.41 -2.47
N ASN A 297 -6.26 -17.71 -3.16
CA ASN A 297 -5.86 -17.19 -4.47
C ASN A 297 -5.64 -15.66 -4.54
N LEU A 298 -5.55 -14.95 -3.41
CA LEU A 298 -5.21 -13.52 -3.33
C LEU A 298 -3.77 -13.19 -3.74
N CYS A 299 -2.95 -14.19 -4.08
CA CYS A 299 -1.73 -13.96 -4.85
C CYS A 299 -2.00 -13.32 -6.23
N TYR A 300 -3.24 -13.46 -6.73
CA TYR A 300 -3.80 -12.87 -7.94
C TYR A 300 -4.75 -11.70 -7.60
N GLN A 301 -4.29 -10.77 -6.76
CA GLN A 301 -5.05 -9.60 -6.32
C GLN A 301 -5.60 -8.73 -7.46
N ILE A 302 -4.83 -8.55 -8.53
CA ILE A 302 -5.27 -7.83 -9.74
C ILE A 302 -6.51 -8.50 -10.32
N GLU A 303 -6.46 -9.83 -10.50
CA GLU A 303 -7.58 -10.60 -11.04
C GLU A 303 -8.78 -10.63 -10.09
N HIS A 304 -8.51 -10.70 -8.78
CA HIS A 304 -9.52 -10.58 -7.73
C HIS A 304 -10.25 -9.24 -7.81
N HIS A 305 -9.55 -8.13 -8.02
CA HIS A 305 -10.17 -6.81 -8.11
C HIS A 305 -10.87 -6.53 -9.44
N LEU A 306 -10.37 -7.11 -10.53
CA LEU A 306 -11.07 -7.09 -11.81
C LEU A 306 -12.37 -7.91 -11.77
N PHE A 307 -12.34 -9.07 -11.12
CA PHE A 307 -13.42 -10.06 -11.15
C PHE A 307 -13.67 -10.73 -9.77
N PRO A 308 -14.11 -9.95 -8.75
CA PRO A 308 -14.17 -10.43 -7.37
C PRO A 308 -15.18 -11.57 -7.16
N ASP A 309 -16.17 -11.66 -8.04
CA ASP A 309 -17.27 -12.62 -8.04
C ASP A 309 -17.06 -13.82 -9.00
N LEU A 310 -15.88 -13.95 -9.61
CA LEU A 310 -15.51 -15.16 -10.35
C LEU A 310 -14.85 -16.21 -9.42
N PRO A 311 -15.01 -17.51 -9.69
CA PRO A 311 -14.39 -18.56 -8.88
C PRO A 311 -12.87 -18.38 -8.77
N SER A 312 -12.36 -18.22 -7.54
CA SER A 312 -10.95 -17.93 -7.26
C SER A 312 -9.98 -18.99 -7.80
N ASN A 313 -10.43 -20.24 -7.91
CA ASN A 313 -9.67 -21.34 -8.50
C ASN A 313 -9.37 -21.15 -10.00
N ARG A 314 -9.99 -20.15 -10.65
CA ARG A 314 -9.75 -19.78 -12.05
C ARG A 314 -8.76 -18.63 -12.18
N TYR A 315 -8.39 -17.93 -11.11
CA TYR A 315 -7.54 -16.74 -11.20
C TYR A 315 -6.16 -17.00 -11.80
N ALA A 316 -5.57 -18.17 -11.59
CA ALA A 316 -4.32 -18.53 -12.25
C ALA A 316 -4.45 -18.58 -13.80
N GLU A 317 -5.60 -19.02 -14.32
CA GLU A 317 -5.87 -19.06 -15.76
C GLU A 317 -6.21 -17.66 -16.30
N VAL A 318 -6.97 -16.87 -15.53
CA VAL A 318 -7.30 -15.47 -15.84
C VAL A 318 -6.04 -14.60 -15.89
N ALA A 319 -5.12 -14.80 -14.95
CA ALA A 319 -3.90 -14.02 -14.81
C ALA A 319 -2.97 -14.09 -16.03
N VAL A 320 -2.99 -15.20 -16.76
CA VAL A 320 -2.24 -15.33 -18.03
C VAL A 320 -2.77 -14.32 -19.04
N ARG A 321 -4.09 -14.29 -19.23
CA ARG A 321 -4.76 -13.42 -20.21
C ARG A 321 -4.73 -11.95 -19.80
N VAL A 322 -4.91 -11.65 -18.51
CA VAL A 322 -4.76 -10.27 -18.00
C VAL A 322 -3.33 -9.76 -18.22
N ARG A 323 -2.31 -10.60 -18.00
CA ARG A 323 -0.91 -10.23 -18.28
C ARG A 323 -0.66 -9.97 -19.77
N GLU A 324 -1.25 -10.77 -20.66
CA GLU A 324 -1.19 -10.54 -22.11
C GLU A 324 -1.79 -9.19 -22.48
N LEU A 325 -2.92 -8.79 -21.86
CA LEU A 325 -3.49 -7.45 -22.03
C LEU A 325 -2.57 -6.36 -21.49
N CYS A 326 -1.97 -6.53 -20.31
CA CYS A 326 -0.97 -5.57 -19.81
C CYS A 326 0.19 -5.40 -20.80
N ASP A 327 0.66 -6.48 -21.43
CA ASP A 327 1.70 -6.44 -22.47
C ASP A 327 1.22 -5.77 -23.76
N LYS A 328 -0.01 -6.04 -24.20
CA LYS A 328 -0.62 -5.40 -25.37
C LYS A 328 -0.79 -3.88 -25.21
N TYR A 329 -1.23 -3.44 -24.04
CA TYR A 329 -1.49 -2.02 -23.73
C TYR A 329 -0.29 -1.29 -23.12
N ASP A 330 0.84 -1.97 -22.95
CA ASP A 330 2.06 -1.48 -22.28
C ASP A 330 1.78 -0.89 -20.88
N LEU A 331 0.97 -1.62 -20.11
CA LEU A 331 0.65 -1.35 -18.71
C LEU A 331 1.51 -2.21 -17.78
N PRO A 332 1.85 -1.72 -16.57
CA PRO A 332 2.54 -2.53 -15.59
C PRO A 332 1.63 -3.62 -15.03
N TYR A 333 2.12 -4.86 -15.00
CA TYR A 333 1.53 -5.93 -14.21
C TYR A 333 2.30 -6.03 -12.89
N THR A 334 1.84 -5.31 -11.85
CA THR A 334 2.55 -5.15 -10.59
C THR A 334 2.63 -6.49 -9.84
N THR A 335 3.81 -7.11 -9.83
CA THR A 335 4.02 -8.42 -9.17
C THR A 335 5.42 -8.59 -8.61
N GLY A 336 5.55 -9.31 -7.50
CA GLY A 336 6.83 -9.59 -6.83
C GLY A 336 6.79 -10.87 -5.99
N SER A 337 7.87 -11.22 -5.31
CA SER A 337 7.79 -12.26 -4.25
C SER A 337 7.01 -11.72 -3.05
N LEU A 338 6.28 -12.57 -2.32
CA LEU A 338 5.53 -12.18 -1.12
C LEU A 338 6.36 -11.32 -0.15
N GLY A 339 7.58 -11.78 0.19
CA GLY A 339 8.47 -11.03 1.09
C GLY A 339 8.88 -9.64 0.56
N LYS A 340 9.03 -9.48 -0.76
CA LYS A 340 9.32 -8.16 -1.36
C LYS A 340 8.12 -7.24 -1.23
N GLN A 341 6.93 -7.70 -1.62
CA GLN A 341 5.70 -6.91 -1.51
C GLN A 341 5.46 -6.48 -0.07
N TYR A 342 5.62 -7.41 0.88
CA TYR A 342 5.51 -7.14 2.30
C TYR A 342 6.49 -6.06 2.79
N LEU A 343 7.78 -6.18 2.43
CA LEU A 343 8.80 -5.22 2.83
C LEU A 343 8.58 -3.83 2.23
N LEU A 344 7.99 -3.73 1.03
CA LEU A 344 7.62 -2.44 0.43
C LEU A 344 6.51 -1.76 1.22
N ALA A 345 5.44 -2.49 1.55
CA ALA A 345 4.35 -1.99 2.39
C ALA A 345 4.87 -1.60 3.79
N PHE A 346 5.68 -2.45 4.42
CA PHE A 346 6.27 -2.20 5.73
C PHE A 346 7.19 -0.97 5.73
N ARG A 347 7.99 -0.79 4.66
CA ARG A 347 8.82 0.41 4.47
C ARG A 347 7.95 1.67 4.40
N THR A 348 6.83 1.62 3.69
CA THR A 348 5.90 2.76 3.58
C THR A 348 5.35 3.14 4.96
N ILE A 349 4.89 2.16 5.75
CA ILE A 349 4.40 2.37 7.12
C ILE A 349 5.44 3.11 7.98
N HIS A 350 6.69 2.64 7.96
CA HIS A 350 7.76 3.25 8.77
C HIS A 350 8.17 4.62 8.24
N LYS A 351 8.16 4.81 6.92
CA LYS A 351 8.54 6.07 6.30
C LYS A 351 7.49 7.16 6.56
N LEU A 352 6.21 6.82 6.47
CA LEU A 352 5.09 7.76 6.65
C LEU A 352 4.72 8.00 8.11
N ALA A 353 5.31 7.24 9.05
CA ALA A 353 5.24 7.52 10.48
C ALA A 353 5.92 8.86 10.85
N LEU A 354 6.95 9.27 10.12
CA LEU A 354 7.71 10.50 10.37
C LEU A 354 7.09 11.73 9.67
N PRO A 355 7.27 12.95 10.23
CA PRO A 355 6.80 14.19 9.61
C PRO A 355 7.28 14.39 8.16
N ASP A 356 6.42 15.01 7.34
CA ASP A 356 6.65 15.18 5.90
C ASP A 356 7.94 15.93 5.54
N ARG A 357 8.46 16.79 6.44
CA ARG A 357 9.75 17.49 6.26
C ARG A 357 10.95 16.56 6.08
N PHE A 358 10.83 15.28 6.47
CA PHE A 358 11.90 14.29 6.30
C PHE A 358 11.78 13.52 4.97
N LEU A 359 10.71 13.75 4.21
CA LEU A 359 10.47 13.12 2.93
C LEU A 359 11.20 13.89 1.81
N LYS A 360 11.97 13.16 0.99
CA LYS A 360 12.81 13.78 -0.05
C LYS A 360 12.11 13.96 -1.41
N ARG A 361 11.25 13.00 -1.77
CA ARG A 361 10.52 13.02 -3.05
C ARG A 361 9.22 13.81 -2.91
N THR A 362 8.68 14.32 -4.01
CA THR A 362 7.34 14.93 -4.03
C THR A 362 6.28 13.84 -3.86
N ALA A 363 5.02 14.24 -3.64
CA ALA A 363 3.91 13.29 -3.65
C ALA A 363 3.61 12.76 -5.07
N ASP A 364 4.06 13.44 -6.13
CA ASP A 364 3.80 13.05 -7.52
C ASP A 364 4.74 11.93 -8.00
N ASP A 365 5.94 11.84 -7.42
CA ASP A 365 6.92 10.80 -7.75
C ASP A 365 7.48 10.12 -6.48
N ALA A 366 6.61 9.59 -5.63
CA ALA A 366 7.01 8.74 -4.51
C ALA A 366 6.79 7.26 -4.85
N PRO A 367 7.58 6.32 -4.29
CA PRO A 367 7.33 4.90 -4.55
C PRO A 367 5.97 4.38 -4.06
N GLU A 368 5.43 4.98 -2.99
CA GLU A 368 4.15 4.62 -2.37
C GLU A 368 2.94 5.37 -2.95
N THR A 369 3.19 6.48 -3.66
CA THR A 369 2.18 7.40 -4.19
C THR A 369 2.73 8.06 -5.45
N SER A 370 1.99 7.98 -6.55
CA SER A 370 2.37 8.56 -7.82
C SER A 370 1.17 9.29 -8.45
N SER A 371 1.43 10.28 -9.30
CA SER A 371 0.40 10.94 -10.13
C SER A 371 0.88 11.11 -11.57
N GLU A 372 -0.03 11.49 -12.45
CA GLU A 372 0.25 11.88 -13.84
C GLU A 372 1.24 13.07 -13.93
N ARG A 373 1.29 13.92 -12.89
CA ARG A 373 2.20 15.07 -12.83
C ARG A 373 3.67 14.68 -12.75
N LYS A 374 4.02 13.44 -12.44
CA LYS A 374 5.42 12.99 -12.48
C LYS A 374 6.03 13.09 -13.87
N PHE A 375 5.20 13.06 -14.90
CA PHE A 375 5.60 13.16 -16.31
C PHE A 375 5.65 14.62 -16.77
N ALA A 376 5.10 15.55 -15.99
CA ALA A 376 5.07 16.97 -16.33
C ALA A 376 6.49 17.55 -16.42
N GLY A 377 6.76 18.25 -17.53
CA GLY A 377 8.07 18.85 -17.79
C GLY A 377 9.17 17.85 -18.16
N ILE A 378 8.86 16.55 -18.28
CA ILE A 378 9.75 15.56 -18.88
C ILE A 378 9.49 15.57 -20.38
N THR A 379 10.48 16.00 -21.17
CA THR A 379 10.46 15.81 -22.63
C THR A 379 10.82 14.38 -22.92
N LEU A 380 9.81 13.51 -22.97
CA LEU A 380 9.99 12.13 -23.38
C LEU A 380 10.17 12.07 -24.90
N PRO A 381 11.15 11.33 -25.46
CA PRO A 381 11.32 11.19 -26.91
C PRO A 381 10.08 10.60 -27.60
N SER A 382 9.28 9.84 -26.84
CA SER A 382 7.95 9.43 -27.24
C SER A 382 6.95 10.57 -27.27
N LEU A 383 6.91 11.48 -26.31
CA LEU A 383 5.76 12.38 -26.21
C LEU A 383 5.84 13.56 -27.17
N PRO A 384 4.69 14.04 -27.69
CA PRO A 384 4.64 15.32 -28.39
C PRO A 384 5.30 16.40 -27.52
N THR A 385 6.26 17.11 -28.09
CA THR A 385 6.92 18.27 -27.48
C THR A 385 5.96 19.46 -27.41
N GLU A 386 4.87 19.34 -26.65
CA GLU A 386 4.14 20.51 -26.18
C GLU A 386 4.52 20.77 -24.74
N ARG A 387 4.95 22.00 -24.51
CA ARG A 387 5.39 22.51 -23.21
C ARG A 387 4.23 22.35 -22.23
N TRP A 388 4.43 21.56 -21.19
CA TRP A 388 3.52 21.43 -20.05
C TRP A 388 3.35 22.82 -19.40
N THR A 389 2.43 23.65 -19.89
CA THR A 389 2.14 24.96 -19.29
C THR A 389 1.21 24.76 -18.11
N GLU A 390 1.50 25.47 -17.03
CA GLU A 390 0.69 25.47 -15.81
C GLU A 390 -0.79 25.77 -16.16
N ASN A 391 -1.67 24.88 -15.68
CA ASN A 391 -3.09 25.06 -15.42
C ASN A 391 -4.17 24.58 -16.39
N HIS A 392 -3.90 24.05 -17.59
CA HIS A 392 -5.00 23.47 -18.40
C HIS A 392 -4.53 22.25 -19.18
N TRP A 393 -4.79 21.06 -18.62
CA TRP A 393 -4.76 19.81 -19.35
C TRP A 393 -5.80 19.86 -20.47
N ARG A 394 -5.36 19.74 -21.73
CA ARG A 394 -6.25 19.57 -22.88
C ARG A 394 -6.31 18.09 -23.25
N PRO A 395 -7.47 17.43 -23.16
CA PRO A 395 -7.64 16.00 -23.46
C PRO A 395 -7.20 15.57 -24.87
N GLU A 396 -7.07 16.53 -25.78
CA GLU A 396 -7.09 16.36 -27.24
C GLU A 396 -5.75 15.89 -27.84
N ASN A 397 -4.68 15.78 -27.03
CA ASN A 397 -3.30 15.53 -27.52
C ASN A 397 -2.72 14.14 -27.19
N HIS A 398 -3.53 13.16 -26.76
CA HIS A 398 -3.07 11.78 -26.58
C HIS A 398 -2.97 11.08 -27.94
N ARG A 399 -1.86 11.29 -28.65
CA ARG A 399 -1.53 10.41 -29.77
C ARG A 399 -1.11 9.06 -29.20
N VAL A 400 -1.71 7.98 -29.70
CA VAL A 400 -1.22 6.62 -29.45
C VAL A 400 0.23 6.57 -29.89
N MET A 401 1.13 6.40 -28.93
CA MET A 401 2.55 6.30 -29.21
C MET A 401 2.87 4.88 -29.61
N ILE A 402 2.93 4.63 -30.92
CA ILE A 402 3.48 3.39 -31.44
C ILE A 402 4.96 3.61 -31.66
N ASP A 403 5.78 2.74 -31.09
CA ASP A 403 7.21 2.67 -31.35
C ASP A 403 7.44 2.37 -32.84
N PRO A 404 8.08 3.27 -33.60
CA PRO A 404 8.19 3.13 -35.05
C PRO A 404 9.13 1.99 -35.49
N GLU A 405 10.03 1.53 -34.61
CA GLU A 405 10.98 0.44 -34.92
C GLU A 405 10.36 -0.93 -34.62
N THR A 406 9.65 -1.05 -33.50
CA THR A 406 9.12 -2.32 -33.00
C THR A 406 7.63 -2.52 -33.30
N GLY A 407 6.91 -1.47 -33.69
CA GLY A 407 5.47 -1.47 -33.87
C GLY A 407 4.67 -1.64 -32.57
N ARG A 408 5.35 -1.60 -31.41
CA ARG A 408 4.71 -1.80 -30.11
C ARG A 408 4.13 -0.51 -29.57
N ARG A 409 3.01 -0.62 -28.86
CA ARG A 409 2.42 0.50 -28.13
C ARG A 409 3.34 0.92 -26.98
N ARG A 410 3.39 2.23 -26.72
CA ARG A 410 4.09 2.86 -25.60
C ARG A 410 3.05 3.48 -24.68
N GLY A 411 2.85 2.82 -23.54
CA GLY A 411 1.93 3.21 -22.47
C GLY A 411 2.70 3.52 -21.20
N LEU A 412 2.04 3.33 -20.06
CA LEU A 412 2.58 3.65 -18.74
C LEU A 412 3.94 3.00 -18.45
N ARG A 413 4.14 1.73 -18.81
CA ARG A 413 5.39 1.02 -18.51
C ARG A 413 6.57 1.63 -19.26
N SER A 414 6.42 1.96 -20.54
CA SER A 414 7.45 2.70 -21.29
C SER A 414 7.66 4.10 -20.70
N ALA A 415 6.58 4.84 -20.42
CA ALA A 415 6.66 6.18 -19.86
C ALA A 415 7.41 6.20 -18.52
N MET A 416 7.15 5.25 -17.63
CA MET A 416 7.86 5.10 -16.35
C MET A 416 9.35 4.79 -16.56
N ALA A 417 9.69 3.93 -17.53
CA ALA A 417 11.08 3.58 -17.82
C ALA A 417 11.86 4.79 -18.33
N GLU A 418 11.29 5.57 -19.24
CA GLU A 418 11.92 6.77 -19.78
C GLU A 418 12.01 7.89 -18.74
N ALA A 419 10.93 8.14 -17.99
CA ALA A 419 10.92 9.12 -16.92
C ALA A 419 12.00 8.83 -15.87
N LYS A 420 12.22 7.55 -15.54
CA LYS A 420 13.29 7.13 -14.63
C LYS A 420 14.69 7.47 -15.15
N VAL A 421 14.93 7.34 -16.46
CA VAL A 421 16.22 7.72 -17.08
C VAL A 421 16.40 9.23 -17.00
N VAL A 422 15.41 10.01 -17.46
CA VAL A 422 15.49 11.48 -17.47
C VAL A 422 15.65 12.06 -16.06
N LEU A 423 14.90 11.54 -15.08
CA LEU A 423 15.01 11.98 -13.69
C LEU A 423 16.38 11.66 -13.09
N ARG A 424 17.00 10.55 -13.48
CA ARG A 424 18.35 10.20 -13.05
C ARG A 424 19.38 11.17 -13.64
N GLU A 425 19.30 11.46 -14.93
CA GLU A 425 20.19 12.40 -15.60
C GLU A 425 20.07 13.81 -15.00
N LYS A 426 18.84 14.27 -14.76
CA LYS A 426 18.57 15.54 -14.08
C LYS A 426 19.18 15.58 -12.68
N ALA A 427 19.02 14.52 -11.89
CA ALA A 427 19.61 14.44 -10.55
C ALA A 427 21.15 14.42 -10.57
N GLU A 428 21.75 13.76 -11.57
CA GLU A 428 23.20 13.76 -11.76
C GLU A 428 23.72 15.15 -12.16
N TYR A 429 23.02 15.85 -13.05
CA TYR A 429 23.30 17.24 -13.44
C TYR A 429 23.20 18.21 -12.26
N GLU A 430 22.08 18.20 -11.53
CA GLU A 430 21.87 19.07 -10.36
C GLU A 430 22.93 18.83 -9.28
N LYS A 431 23.32 17.57 -9.05
CA LYS A 431 24.41 17.22 -8.14
C LYS A 431 25.75 17.76 -8.62
N GLY A 432 25.99 17.80 -9.93
CA GLY A 432 27.13 18.45 -10.55
C GLY A 432 27.16 19.95 -10.26
N VAL A 433 26.06 20.65 -10.55
CA VAL A 433 25.91 22.09 -10.29
C VAL A 433 26.10 22.43 -8.81
N LEU A 434 25.52 21.63 -7.90
CA LEU A 434 25.69 21.81 -6.45
C LEU A 434 27.15 21.62 -6.00
N ARG A 435 27.88 20.67 -6.60
CA ARG A 435 29.31 20.45 -6.30
C ARG A 435 30.14 21.65 -6.76
N GLU A 436 29.85 22.19 -7.94
CA GLU A 436 30.52 23.37 -8.49
C GLU A 436 30.23 24.62 -7.65
N ALA A 437 28.97 24.86 -7.32
CA ALA A 437 28.57 25.97 -6.44
C ALA A 437 29.25 25.88 -5.07
N LYS A 438 29.30 24.69 -4.46
CA LYS A 438 29.99 24.47 -3.18
C LYS A 438 31.49 24.72 -3.31
N ARG A 439 32.11 24.35 -4.42
CA ARG A 439 33.53 24.63 -4.70
C ARG A 439 33.77 26.13 -4.84
N SER A 440 32.96 26.83 -5.62
CA SER A 440 33.04 28.28 -5.81
C SER A 440 32.88 29.04 -4.48
N LEU A 441 31.90 28.64 -3.65
CA LEU A 441 31.73 29.22 -2.31
C LEU A 441 32.93 28.97 -1.41
N LYS A 442 33.54 27.78 -1.47
CA LYS A 442 34.75 27.47 -0.71
C LYS A 442 35.95 28.32 -1.17
N GLU A 443 36.12 28.49 -2.48
CA GLU A 443 37.18 29.33 -3.06
C GLU A 443 37.00 30.81 -2.67
N LYS A 444 35.78 31.34 -2.74
CA LYS A 444 35.47 32.70 -2.26
C LYS A 444 35.76 32.87 -0.76
N ALA A 445 35.37 31.91 0.06
CA ALA A 445 35.62 31.94 1.50
C ALA A 445 37.12 31.92 1.83
N GLU A 446 37.93 31.19 1.07
CA GLU A 446 39.39 31.21 1.24
C GLU A 446 40.02 32.53 0.76
N GLN A 447 39.55 33.11 -0.35
CA GLN A 447 39.98 34.44 -0.81
C GLN A 447 39.67 35.52 0.23
N GLU A 448 38.46 35.50 0.80
CA GLU A 448 38.05 36.45 1.83
C GLU A 448 38.89 36.31 3.11
N LYS A 449 39.22 35.07 3.51
CA LYS A 449 40.16 34.84 4.63
C LYS A 449 41.55 35.41 4.35
N VAL A 450 42.06 35.30 3.12
CA VAL A 450 43.35 35.88 2.73
C VAL A 450 43.30 37.40 2.83
N LEU A 451 42.27 38.04 2.26
CA LEU A 451 42.07 39.49 2.32
C LEU A 451 41.96 39.99 3.77
N LEU A 452 41.21 39.28 4.63
CA LEU A 452 41.10 39.62 6.05
C LEU A 452 42.44 39.51 6.78
N ARG A 453 43.29 38.52 6.43
CA ARG A 453 44.65 38.39 6.98
C ARG A 453 45.54 39.55 6.55
N GLU A 454 45.50 39.94 5.28
CA GLU A 454 46.27 41.07 4.73
C GLU A 454 45.83 42.42 5.32
N ALA A 455 44.52 42.65 5.44
CA ALA A 455 43.96 43.84 6.08
C ALA A 455 44.37 43.93 7.55
N ARG A 456 44.33 42.79 8.27
CA ARG A 456 44.79 42.72 9.67
C ARG A 456 46.29 43.02 9.80
N ALA A 457 47.12 42.49 8.90
CA ALA A 457 48.55 42.78 8.88
C ALA A 457 48.82 44.27 8.64
N THR A 458 48.13 44.87 7.66
CA THR A 458 48.23 46.31 7.34
C THR A 458 47.83 47.20 8.53
N LEU A 459 46.74 46.85 9.22
CA LEU A 459 46.30 47.58 10.41
C LEU A 459 47.31 47.46 11.56
N GLN A 460 47.90 46.27 11.77
CA GLN A 460 48.95 46.08 12.76
C GLN A 460 50.20 46.90 12.46
N GLU A 461 50.58 47.00 11.19
CA GLU A 461 51.72 47.82 10.76
C GLU A 461 51.45 49.32 10.99
N LYS A 462 50.27 49.82 10.61
CA LYS A 462 49.86 51.20 10.90
C LYS A 462 49.90 51.50 12.40
N ALA A 463 49.35 50.60 13.23
CA ALA A 463 49.36 50.76 14.68
C ALA A 463 50.79 50.80 15.25
N ARG A 464 51.70 49.96 14.74
CA ARG A 464 53.13 50.00 15.11
C ARG A 464 53.79 51.32 14.73
N ASN A 465 53.52 51.83 13.52
CA ASN A 465 54.06 53.10 13.04
C ASN A 465 53.54 54.31 13.84
N GLU A 466 52.26 54.32 14.20
CA GLU A 466 51.69 55.34 15.08
C GLU A 466 52.30 55.29 16.48
N GLN A 467 52.44 54.11 17.08
CA GLN A 467 53.11 53.95 18.37
C GLN A 467 54.56 54.45 18.32
N ALA A 468 55.31 54.13 17.26
CA ALA A 468 56.67 54.61 17.07
C ALA A 468 56.72 56.14 16.96
N THR A 469 55.76 56.74 16.24
CA THR A 469 55.63 58.20 16.10
C THR A 469 55.31 58.87 17.44
N LEU A 470 54.38 58.32 18.20
CA LEU A 470 54.03 58.79 19.55
C LEU A 470 55.21 58.69 20.51
N ARG A 471 55.98 57.59 20.47
CA ARG A 471 57.22 57.43 21.24
C ARG A 471 58.25 58.50 20.87
N ARG A 472 58.48 58.77 19.57
CA ARG A 472 59.39 59.84 19.10
C ARG A 472 58.93 61.22 19.59
N LYS A 473 57.62 61.53 19.55
CA LYS A 473 57.05 62.77 20.09
C LYS A 473 57.24 62.87 21.61
N ALA A 474 57.01 61.79 22.35
CA ALA A 474 57.21 61.76 23.81
C ALA A 474 58.68 61.98 24.20
N VAL A 475 59.62 61.39 23.47
CA VAL A 475 61.07 61.62 23.65
C VAL A 475 61.43 63.07 23.36
N ARG A 476 60.96 63.65 22.24
CA ARG A 476 61.16 65.09 21.93
C ARG A 476 60.57 66.00 23.00
N LYS A 477 59.37 65.71 23.51
CA LYS A 477 58.73 66.47 24.60
C LYS A 477 59.51 66.35 25.92
N ARG A 478 60.03 65.17 26.25
CA ARG A 478 60.93 64.98 27.41
C ARG A 478 62.22 65.78 27.24
N MET A 479 62.83 65.78 26.05
CA MET A 479 64.02 66.61 25.77
C MET A 479 63.73 68.11 25.88
N SER A 480 62.62 68.60 25.34
CA SER A 480 62.27 70.04 25.44
C SER A 480 61.93 70.47 26.87
N LEU A 481 61.28 69.61 27.66
CA LEU A 481 61.05 69.84 29.09
C LEU A 481 62.35 69.84 29.89
N ARG A 482 63.34 69.01 29.51
CA ARG A 482 64.68 69.01 30.13
C ARG A 482 65.46 70.29 29.79
N LEU A 483 65.35 70.80 28.56
CA LEU A 483 65.95 72.07 28.13
C LEU A 483 65.29 73.29 28.78
N ARG A 484 63.98 73.24 29.06
CA ARG A 484 63.25 74.29 29.81
C ARG A 484 63.48 74.27 31.33
N ARG A 485 64.01 73.18 31.89
CA ARG A 485 64.38 73.08 33.32
C ARG A 485 65.82 73.54 33.60
N ASN A 486 66.63 73.72 32.56
CA ASN A 486 68.02 74.19 32.62
C ASN A 486 68.19 75.64 32.15
N ARG A 487 67.08 76.36 31.97
CA ARG A 487 67.00 77.82 31.91
C ARG A 487 66.16 78.25 33.10
#